data_AF-A0A946U4P4-F1
#
_entry.id   AF-A0A946U4P4-F1
#
_cell.length_a   1.000
_cell.length_b   1.000
_cell.length_c   1.000
_cell.angle_alpha   90.00
_cell.angle_beta   90.00
_cell.angle_gamma   90.00
#
_symmetry.space_group_name_H-M   'P 1'
#
loop_
_entity.id
_entity.type
_entity.pdbx_description
1 polymer ?
#
loop_
_entity_poly.entity_id
_entity_poly.type
_entity_poly.pdbx_seq_one_letter_code
_entity_poly.pdbx_strand_id
1 'polypeptide(L)'
;MEKIAREKKLTTAQEITEACKAGGGCGQCIPEIEEIISRVIGAEKAESDEAPRLTQLQKIRLIEETIDRQVRPILRRDGGDLELHDVDGDRVFVKFVGACVACPVSSVTLKDVVETQLREAISDALVVEAV
;
A
#
# COMPACT_ATOMS: atom_id res chain seq x y z
N MET A 1 34.04 0.56 -9.73
CA MET A 1 33.19 -0.52 -9.20
C MET A 1 31.73 -0.10 -9.04
N GLU A 2 31.44 1.16 -8.68
CA GLU A 2 30.08 1.74 -8.64
C GLU A 2 29.22 1.51 -9.90
N LYS A 3 29.77 1.71 -11.11
CA LYS A 3 29.01 1.51 -12.36
C LYS A 3 28.59 0.05 -12.60
N ILE A 4 29.48 -0.89 -12.27
CA ILE A 4 29.22 -2.33 -12.44
C ILE A 4 28.19 -2.82 -11.43
N ALA A 5 28.26 -2.34 -10.19
CA ALA A 5 27.25 -2.61 -9.16
C ALA A 5 25.85 -2.18 -9.63
N ARG A 6 25.74 -0.99 -10.24
CA ARG A 6 24.49 -0.46 -10.80
C ARG A 6 24.00 -1.21 -12.03
N GLU A 7 24.86 -1.47 -13.02
CA GLU A 7 24.46 -2.14 -14.27
C GLU A 7 24.06 -3.60 -14.08
N LYS A 8 24.70 -4.32 -13.15
CA LYS A 8 24.50 -5.76 -12.97
C LYS A 8 23.75 -6.16 -11.69
N LYS A 9 23.31 -5.19 -10.87
CA LYS A 9 22.59 -5.41 -9.61
C LYS A 9 23.31 -6.39 -8.66
N LEU A 10 24.64 -6.33 -8.63
CA LEU A 10 25.44 -7.24 -7.81
C LEU A 10 25.45 -6.77 -6.37
N THR A 11 25.18 -7.68 -5.45
CA THR A 11 24.94 -7.35 -4.03
C THR A 11 26.11 -7.65 -3.11
N THR A 12 27.16 -8.29 -3.63
CA THR A 12 28.33 -8.68 -2.86
C THR A 12 29.63 -8.19 -3.49
N ALA A 13 30.62 -7.90 -2.64
CA ALA A 13 31.94 -7.44 -3.08
C ALA A 13 32.68 -8.50 -3.93
N GLN A 14 32.42 -9.78 -3.67
CA GLN A 14 33.00 -10.89 -4.41
C GLN A 14 32.47 -10.94 -5.85
N GLU A 15 31.15 -10.79 -6.04
CA GLU A 15 30.52 -10.72 -7.35
C GLU A 15 31.06 -9.56 -8.21
N ILE A 16 31.30 -8.40 -7.61
CA ILE A 16 31.87 -7.24 -8.30
C ILE A 16 33.31 -7.51 -8.73
N THR A 17 34.08 -8.17 -7.87
CA THR A 17 35.49 -8.51 -8.12
C THR A 17 35.61 -9.50 -9.28
N GLU A 18 34.75 -10.52 -9.31
CA GLU A 18 34.65 -11.49 -10.39
C GLU A 18 34.13 -10.86 -11.70
N ALA A 19 33.10 -10.03 -11.62
CA ALA A 19 32.54 -9.33 -12.79
C ALA A 19 33.52 -8.33 -13.41
N CYS A 20 34.38 -7.72 -12.60
CA CYS A 20 35.46 -6.84 -13.05
C CYS A 20 36.71 -7.62 -13.49
N LYS A 21 36.71 -8.96 -13.36
CA LYS A 21 37.87 -9.85 -13.54
C LYS A 21 39.09 -9.40 -12.75
N ALA A 22 38.89 -8.70 -11.64
CA ALA A 22 39.97 -8.36 -10.72
C ALA A 22 40.29 -9.62 -9.92
N GLY A 23 41.57 -10.01 -9.85
CA GLY A 23 41.96 -11.15 -9.03
C GLY A 23 41.74 -10.85 -7.56
N GLY A 24 40.65 -11.32 -6.97
CA GLY A 24 40.26 -11.10 -5.56
C GLY A 24 41.15 -11.76 -4.51
N GLY A 25 42.37 -12.18 -4.87
CA GLY A 25 43.22 -13.04 -4.04
C GLY A 25 43.80 -12.41 -2.78
N CYS A 26 43.91 -11.08 -2.71
CA CYS A 26 44.45 -10.38 -1.54
C CYS A 26 43.38 -9.74 -0.63
N GLY A 27 42.13 -9.64 -1.08
CA GLY A 27 41.00 -9.14 -0.29
C GLY A 27 41.09 -7.70 0.24
N GLN A 28 42.17 -6.96 -0.04
CA GLN A 28 42.44 -5.63 0.52
C GLN A 28 41.35 -4.60 0.16
N CYS A 29 40.67 -4.78 -0.97
CA CYS A 29 39.67 -3.85 -1.48
C CYS A 29 38.24 -4.18 -1.03
N ILE A 30 38.00 -5.33 -0.37
CA ILE A 30 36.67 -5.77 0.07
C ILE A 30 35.95 -4.70 0.92
N PRO A 31 36.56 -4.10 1.96
CA PRO A 31 35.84 -3.16 2.83
C PRO A 31 35.39 -1.89 2.08
N GLU A 32 36.21 -1.37 1.17
CA GLU A 32 35.84 -0.21 0.33
C GLU A 32 34.72 -0.56 -0.65
N ILE A 33 34.71 -1.77 -1.19
CA ILE A 33 33.67 -2.22 -2.12
C ILE A 33 32.34 -2.40 -1.38
N GLU A 34 32.34 -2.94 -0.17
CA GLU A 34 31.15 -3.06 0.67
C GLU A 34 30.56 -1.71 1.06
N GLU A 35 31.39 -0.71 1.35
CA GLU A 35 30.94 0.66 1.61
C GLU A 35 30.29 1.29 0.36
N ILE A 36 30.93 1.09 -0.79
CA ILE A 36 30.42 1.53 -2.09
C ILE A 36 29.09 0.86 -2.42
N ILE A 37 28.96 -0.45 -2.19
CA ILE A 37 27.71 -1.21 -2.35
C ILE A 37 26.64 -0.63 -1.43
N SER A 38 26.97 -0.38 -0.16
CA SER A 38 26.04 0.19 0.81
C SER A 38 25.57 1.58 0.42
N ARG A 39 26.41 2.39 -0.22
CA ARG A 39 26.06 3.72 -0.72
C ARG A 39 25.21 3.66 -2.00
N VAL A 40 25.49 2.72 -2.91
CA VAL A 40 24.74 2.55 -4.16
C VAL A 40 23.38 1.90 -3.89
N ILE A 41 23.35 0.81 -3.12
CA ILE A 41 22.10 0.15 -2.71
C ILE A 41 21.35 1.02 -1.71
N GLY A 42 22.01 1.73 -0.79
CA GLY A 42 21.36 2.65 0.14
C GLY A 42 20.69 3.85 -0.55
N ALA A 43 21.23 4.28 -1.69
CA ALA A 43 20.57 5.27 -2.56
C ALA A 43 19.45 4.66 -3.42
N GLU A 44 19.44 3.33 -3.66
CA GLU A 44 18.33 2.61 -4.29
C GLU A 44 17.31 2.05 -3.27
N LYS A 45 17.60 2.09 -1.96
CA LYS A 45 16.71 1.68 -0.86
C LYS A 45 15.99 2.86 -0.19
N ALA A 46 15.95 4.00 -0.88
CA ALA A 46 15.06 5.12 -0.57
C ALA A 46 13.92 5.28 -1.59
N GLU A 47 13.83 4.36 -2.57
CA GLU A 47 12.71 4.22 -3.51
C GLU A 47 12.34 2.73 -3.65
N SER A 48 12.05 2.08 -2.52
CA SER A 48 11.01 1.06 -2.53
C SER A 48 9.68 1.77 -2.32
N ASP A 49 9.25 2.47 -3.38
CA ASP A 49 7.84 2.68 -3.70
C ASP A 49 7.23 1.31 -4.08
N GLU A 50 7.30 0.38 -3.14
CA GLU A 50 6.21 -0.55 -2.92
C GLU A 50 5.81 -0.22 -1.50
N ALA A 51 4.85 0.71 -1.37
CA ALA A 51 3.94 0.69 -0.23
C ALA A 51 3.71 -0.79 0.09
N PRO A 52 3.99 -1.26 1.31
CA PRO A 52 3.99 -2.68 1.64
C PRO A 52 2.72 -3.23 1.02
N ARG A 53 2.82 -4.15 0.03
CA ARG A 53 1.64 -4.62 -0.69
C ARG A 53 0.67 -5.08 0.37
N LEU A 54 -0.29 -4.22 0.71
CA LEU A 54 -1.34 -4.59 1.61
C LEU A 54 -2.01 -5.68 0.82
N THR A 55 -1.82 -6.92 1.25
CA THR A 55 -2.55 -8.05 0.68
C THR A 55 -4.02 -7.63 0.64
N GLN A 56 -4.80 -8.10 -0.34
CA GLN A 56 -6.24 -7.78 -0.41
C GLN A 56 -6.91 -7.88 0.98
N LEU A 57 -6.49 -8.87 1.78
CA LEU A 57 -6.84 -9.05 3.19
C LEU A 57 -6.50 -7.89 4.13
N GLN A 58 -5.31 -7.30 4.04
CA GLN A 58 -4.93 -6.13 4.84
C GLN A 58 -5.74 -4.89 4.47
N LYS A 59 -6.04 -4.70 3.17
CA LYS A 59 -6.89 -3.59 2.70
C LYS A 59 -8.33 -3.75 3.22
N ILE A 60 -8.90 -4.96 3.09
CA ILE A 60 -10.23 -5.28 3.61
C ILE A 60 -10.32 -5.03 5.12
N ARG A 61 -9.35 -5.52 5.92
CA ARG A 61 -9.35 -5.29 7.37
C ARG A 61 -9.32 -3.81 7.73
N LEU A 62 -8.54 -3.01 7.00
CA LEU A 62 -8.45 -1.57 7.23
C LEU A 62 -9.76 -0.85 6.84
N ILE A 63 -10.40 -1.29 5.75
CA ILE A 63 -11.73 -0.82 5.34
C ILE A 63 -12.75 -1.15 6.42
N GLU A 64 -12.81 -2.38 6.90
CA GLU A 64 -13.72 -2.80 7.97
C GLU A 64 -13.50 -2.00 9.26
N GLU A 65 -12.25 -1.82 9.70
CA GLU A 65 -11.94 -1.04 10.91
C GLU A 65 -12.35 0.43 10.76
N THR A 66 -12.09 1.03 9.59
CA THR A 66 -12.49 2.40 9.27
C THR A 66 -14.00 2.56 9.29
N ILE A 67 -14.73 1.62 8.66
CA ILE A 67 -16.19 1.60 8.65
C ILE A 67 -16.73 1.54 10.07
N ASP A 68 -16.18 0.66 10.92
CA ASP A 68 -16.66 0.49 12.29
C ASP A 68 -16.40 1.73 13.17
N ARG A 69 -15.20 2.31 13.06
CA ARG A 69 -14.80 3.46 13.89
C ARG A 69 -15.38 4.79 13.44
N GLN A 70 -15.50 5.03 12.14
CA GLN A 70 -15.88 6.33 11.60
C GLN A 70 -17.28 6.34 11.00
N VAL A 71 -17.64 5.32 10.22
CA VAL A 71 -18.86 5.36 9.41
C VAL A 71 -20.10 4.88 10.19
N ARG A 72 -20.01 3.76 10.91
CA ARG A 72 -21.10 3.25 11.75
C ARG A 72 -21.65 4.26 12.77
N PRO A 73 -20.84 5.03 13.52
CA PRO A 73 -21.40 6.01 14.46
C PRO A 73 -22.14 7.15 13.77
N ILE A 74 -21.76 7.52 12.54
CA ILE A 74 -22.48 8.50 11.73
C ILE A 74 -23.83 7.90 11.30
N LEU A 75 -23.82 6.71 10.70
CA LEU A 75 -25.04 6.04 10.22
C LEU A 75 -26.04 5.71 11.34
N ARG A 76 -25.55 5.33 12.52
CA ARG A 76 -26.40 5.06 13.68
C ARG A 76 -27.11 6.31 14.21
N ARG A 77 -26.55 7.50 14.02
CA ARG A 77 -27.26 8.76 14.33
C ARG A 77 -28.47 8.95 13.41
N ASP A 78 -28.34 8.54 12.16
CA ASP A 78 -29.40 8.52 11.16
C ASP A 78 -30.32 7.29 11.25
N GLY A 79 -30.05 6.36 12.18
CA GLY A 79 -30.88 5.19 12.43
C GLY A 79 -30.69 4.04 11.42
N GLY A 80 -29.60 4.03 10.66
CA GLY A 80 -29.25 2.94 9.77
C GLY A 80 -27.86 2.38 10.00
N ASP A 81 -27.49 1.44 9.15
CA ASP A 81 -26.19 0.74 9.22
C ASP A 81 -25.74 0.36 7.80
N LEU A 82 -24.52 -0.15 7.66
CA LEU A 82 -23.99 -0.64 6.39
C LEU A 82 -23.20 -1.93 6.60
N GLU A 83 -23.19 -2.77 5.58
CA GLU A 83 -22.40 -3.99 5.51
C GLU A 83 -21.46 -3.94 4.31
N LEU A 84 -20.20 -4.31 4.53
CA LEU A 84 -19.24 -4.49 3.44
C LEU A 84 -19.59 -5.78 2.70
N HIS A 85 -19.85 -5.68 1.38
CA HIS A 85 -20.19 -6.83 0.56
C HIS A 85 -18.95 -7.43 -0.11
N ASP A 86 -18.17 -6.58 -0.78
CA ASP A 86 -16.98 -7.01 -1.51
C ASP A 86 -15.99 -5.85 -1.70
N VAL A 87 -14.72 -6.17 -1.96
CA VAL A 87 -13.67 -5.21 -2.29
C VAL A 87 -12.88 -5.75 -3.47
N ASP A 88 -12.97 -5.07 -4.62
CA ASP A 88 -12.25 -5.40 -5.84
C ASP A 88 -11.24 -4.29 -6.16
N GLY A 89 -9.96 -4.54 -5.86
CA GLY A 89 -8.89 -3.55 -6.02
C GLY A 89 -9.16 -2.23 -5.29
N ASP A 90 -9.67 -1.24 -6.02
CA ASP A 90 -10.02 0.10 -5.54
C ASP A 90 -11.54 0.34 -5.45
N ARG A 91 -12.37 -0.64 -5.82
CA ARG A 91 -13.82 -0.57 -5.71
C ARG A 91 -14.29 -1.26 -4.44
N VAL A 92 -15.12 -0.58 -3.67
CA VAL A 92 -15.69 -1.08 -2.42
C VAL A 92 -17.20 -1.19 -2.59
N PHE A 93 -17.72 -2.40 -2.56
CA PHE A 93 -19.14 -2.69 -2.65
C PHE A 93 -19.73 -2.74 -1.25
N VAL A 94 -20.68 -1.85 -0.96
CA VAL A 94 -21.35 -1.76 0.33
C VAL A 94 -22.86 -1.93 0.16
N LYS A 95 -23.47 -2.56 1.15
CA LYS A 95 -24.91 -2.72 1.24
C LYS A 95 -25.43 -1.91 2.42
N PHE A 96 -26.30 -0.95 2.16
CA PHE A 96 -26.97 -0.20 3.24
C PHE A 96 -28.08 -1.05 3.86
N VAL A 97 -28.26 -0.94 5.18
CA VAL A 97 -29.23 -1.71 5.96
C VAL A 97 -29.99 -0.79 6.91
N GLY A 98 -31.22 -1.19 7.29
CA GLY A 98 -32.05 -0.45 8.23
C GLY A 98 -32.72 0.77 7.60
N ALA A 99 -32.80 1.89 8.34
CA ALA A 99 -33.47 3.10 7.88
C ALA A 99 -32.85 3.70 6.61
N CYS A 100 -31.56 3.43 6.37
CA CYS A 100 -30.82 3.92 5.19
C CYS A 100 -31.33 3.35 3.85
N VAL A 101 -32.09 2.26 3.86
CA VAL A 101 -32.68 1.66 2.63
C VAL A 101 -33.95 2.41 2.18
N ALA A 102 -34.66 3.05 3.11
CA ALA A 102 -36.00 3.57 2.86
C ALA A 102 -36.01 4.96 2.19
N CYS A 103 -34.88 5.68 2.16
CA CYS A 103 -34.80 7.02 1.59
C CYS A 103 -33.79 7.09 0.42
N PRO A 104 -34.25 7.07 -0.84
CA PRO A 104 -33.37 7.08 -2.02
C PRO A 104 -32.61 8.40 -2.20
N VAL A 105 -33.08 9.48 -1.56
CA VAL A 105 -32.37 10.77 -1.55
C VAL A 105 -31.20 10.73 -0.56
N SER A 106 -31.39 10.04 0.57
CA SER A 106 -30.35 9.88 1.59
C SER A 106 -29.28 8.86 1.17
N SER A 107 -29.61 7.86 0.36
CA SER A 107 -28.61 6.85 -0.07
C SER A 107 -27.49 7.46 -0.91
N VAL A 108 -27.79 8.48 -1.73
CA VAL A 108 -26.77 9.16 -2.56
C VAL A 108 -25.85 10.00 -1.69
N THR A 109 -26.39 10.82 -0.79
CA THR A 109 -25.57 11.66 0.09
C THR A 109 -24.76 10.83 1.09
N LEU A 110 -25.33 9.74 1.62
CA LEU A 110 -24.62 8.83 2.50
C LEU A 110 -23.47 8.14 1.78
N LYS A 111 -23.67 7.69 0.54
CA LYS A 111 -22.62 7.11 -0.29
C LYS A 111 -21.42 8.07 -0.42
N ASP A 112 -21.67 9.33 -0.74
CA ASP A 112 -20.63 10.36 -0.85
C ASP A 112 -19.84 10.54 0.46
N VAL A 113 -20.54 10.54 1.59
CA VAL A 113 -19.91 10.63 2.92
C VAL A 113 -19.03 9.41 3.19
N VAL A 114 -19.54 8.20 2.94
CA VAL A 114 -18.76 6.96 3.13
C VAL A 114 -17.53 6.92 2.22
N GLU A 115 -17.69 7.34 0.97
CA GLU A 115 -16.59 7.42 0.00
C GLU A 115 -15.50 8.39 0.47
N THR A 116 -15.89 9.58 0.93
CA THR A 116 -14.95 10.58 1.44
C THR A 116 -14.16 10.06 2.63
N GLN A 117 -14.84 9.46 3.63
CA GLN A 117 -14.16 8.91 4.81
C GLN A 117 -13.19 7.79 4.46
N LEU A 118 -13.56 6.91 3.53
CA LEU A 118 -12.69 5.81 3.08
C LEU A 118 -11.47 6.32 2.31
N ARG A 119 -11.64 7.37 1.50
CA ARG A 119 -10.54 8.03 0.79
C ARG A 119 -9.54 8.66 1.75
N GLU A 120 -10.02 9.38 2.75
CA GLU A 120 -9.16 10.04 3.76
C GLU A 120 -8.40 9.03 4.63
N ALA A 121 -9.02 7.90 4.97
CA ALA A 121 -8.43 6.92 5.88
C ALA A 121 -7.46 5.94 5.20
N ILE A 122 -7.62 5.67 3.90
CA ILE A 122 -6.94 4.55 3.22
C ILE A 122 -6.25 5.00 1.96
N SER A 123 -7.01 5.48 0.97
CA SER A 123 -6.46 5.89 -0.34
C SER A 123 -7.48 6.66 -1.16
N ASP A 124 -7.05 7.76 -1.77
CA ASP A 124 -7.88 8.63 -2.61
C ASP A 124 -8.47 7.92 -3.85
N ALA A 125 -7.83 6.83 -4.31
CA ALA A 125 -8.29 6.05 -5.44
C ALA A 125 -9.56 5.21 -5.18
N LEU A 126 -10.01 5.12 -3.92
CA LEU A 126 -11.16 4.30 -3.56
C LEU A 126 -12.46 4.85 -4.15
N VAL A 127 -13.28 3.96 -4.67
CA VAL A 127 -14.62 4.25 -5.19
C VAL A 127 -15.61 3.35 -4.48
N VAL A 128 -16.68 3.94 -3.94
CA VAL A 128 -17.73 3.18 -3.25
C VAL A 128 -18.87 2.92 -4.23
N GLU A 129 -19.43 1.71 -4.23
CA GLU A 129 -20.66 1.37 -4.95
C GLU A 129 -21.67 0.75 -3.98
N ALA A 130 -22.90 1.25 -4.03
CA ALA A 130 -24.00 0.73 -3.22
C ALA A 130 -24.71 -0.38 -4.02
N VAL A 131 -24.81 -1.58 -3.45
CA VAL A 131 -25.47 -2.76 -4.05
C VAL A 131 -26.81 -3.10 -3.40
#